data_AF-A0A521TTZ7-F1
#
_entry.id   AF-A0A521TTZ7-F1
#
_cell.length_a   1.000
_cell.length_b   1.000
_cell.length_c   1.000
_cell.angle_alpha   90.00
_cell.angle_beta   90.00
_cell.angle_gamma   90.00
#
_symmetry.space_group_name_H-M   'P 1'
#
loop_
_entity.id
_entity.type
_entity.pdbx_description
1 polymer ?
#
loop_
_entity_poly.entity_id
_entity_poly.type
_entity_poly.pdbx_seq_one_letter_code
_entity_poly.pdbx_strand_id
1 'polypeptide(L)'
;MVVAAGWLGFQFDHDFAMRRAAFIEQARVALFETGRDVREPDVAIVRLPGIVAEADGAGFDDDVEVRQRVGVRRHILPGRDGHVPYSHPIVLEQYARARHLPLPVNLRAKATTGVLPIESRRVTPGTTARSGMLPLRTRRIAVSRRDAIRERLDATRFIDTHEHLVEESTRRRGAGAHRLQPCTDAALLFSHYAKDDLWVAGMTEAERDLVFAAEADPRDKWRALAPSYQRASATGYIRAVDETLARLFGVEHLDAESFVRVSDLMRHRARPGYYREVIAAAGVEVCQVNSLETFFCETADPALLQQDLSLVPFSTGLDRAAVDGMSRRSGIAVHSLDDWHAIIEWAFATYGPRADAVKSQAAYQRRLNYEPVSSDDARPIFARFLAGEELAAADRKALEDHLMRRCLDGAAAARLPVKLHCGYYAGSDRMPLERVRQNAGDLCPLFADYPNVSFILMHIGYPYQDEYIALAKHYRNVSIDLCWAWIINPLATTRFVKEFVLAAPINKLLTFGGDYGVVEPIVGHAAIARQGLAQALDELVADDWLTERAAFDAIDPLMHRNARALFPIFR
;
A
#
# COMPACT_ATOMS: atom_id res chain seq x y z
N MET A 1 10.10 17.77 -39.38
CA MET A 1 9.42 18.62 -38.39
C MET A 1 8.20 17.86 -37.93
N VAL A 2 8.26 17.26 -36.75
CA VAL A 2 7.28 16.28 -36.26
C VAL A 2 6.25 17.03 -35.41
N VAL A 3 5.00 17.04 -35.85
CA VAL A 3 3.87 17.62 -35.11
C VAL A 3 3.33 16.57 -34.14
N ALA A 4 3.11 16.98 -32.91
CA ALA A 4 2.71 16.14 -31.78
C ALA A 4 1.38 15.40 -32.04
N ALA A 5 1.36 14.09 -31.78
CA ALA A 5 0.14 13.30 -31.67
C ALA A 5 -0.43 13.48 -30.25
N GLY A 6 -1.47 14.31 -30.11
CA GLY A 6 -2.23 14.42 -28.86
C GLY A 6 -3.38 13.41 -28.85
N TRP A 7 -3.60 12.74 -27.71
CA TRP A 7 -4.78 11.91 -27.47
C TRP A 7 -5.94 12.83 -27.06
N LEU A 8 -7.04 12.82 -27.82
CA LEU A 8 -8.30 13.49 -27.47
C LEU A 8 -9.35 12.41 -27.18
N GLY A 9 -9.87 12.40 -25.95
CA GLY A 9 -10.98 11.52 -25.56
C GLY A 9 -12.31 12.08 -26.05
N PHE A 10 -13.07 11.29 -26.80
CA PHE A 10 -14.44 11.62 -27.18
C PHE A 10 -15.42 10.83 -26.31
N GLN A 11 -16.46 11.49 -25.82
CA GLN A 11 -17.56 10.85 -25.10
C GLN A 11 -18.72 10.70 -26.09
N PHE A 12 -19.03 9.47 -26.50
CA PHE A 12 -20.14 9.18 -27.40
C PHE A 12 -21.43 8.99 -26.60
N ASP A 13 -22.56 9.43 -27.18
CA ASP A 13 -23.88 9.17 -26.61
C ASP A 13 -24.17 7.66 -26.63
N HIS A 14 -24.50 7.11 -25.46
CA HIS A 14 -24.64 5.68 -25.20
C HIS A 14 -25.68 5.01 -26.10
N ASP A 15 -26.67 5.77 -26.58
CA ASP A 15 -27.73 5.26 -27.46
C ASP A 15 -27.29 5.05 -28.92
N PHE A 16 -26.19 5.69 -29.36
CA PHE A 16 -25.62 5.47 -30.70
C PHE A 16 -24.78 4.19 -30.76
N ALA A 17 -24.05 3.87 -29.69
CA ALA A 17 -23.17 2.69 -29.62
C ALA A 17 -23.94 1.35 -29.55
N MET A 18 -25.16 1.35 -29.00
CA MET A 18 -25.92 0.11 -28.75
C MET A 18 -26.73 -0.42 -29.95
N ARG A 19 -26.85 0.32 -31.06
CA ARG A 19 -27.72 -0.08 -32.19
C ARG A 19 -27.04 -0.89 -33.29
N ARG A 20 -25.71 -1.07 -33.27
CA ARG A 20 -24.99 -2.05 -34.10
C ARG A 20 -23.83 -2.59 -33.27
N ALA A 21 -23.74 -3.91 -33.14
CA ALA A 21 -22.70 -4.57 -32.36
C ALA A 21 -21.31 -4.17 -32.89
N ALA A 22 -20.63 -3.27 -32.19
CA ALA A 22 -19.25 -2.89 -32.47
C ALA A 22 -18.54 -2.56 -31.15
N PHE A 23 -17.49 -3.32 -30.83
CA PHE A 23 -16.47 -2.89 -29.89
C PHE A 23 -15.59 -1.86 -30.60
N ILE A 24 -15.52 -0.63 -30.07
CA ILE A 24 -14.61 0.41 -30.57
C ILE A 24 -13.44 0.48 -29.60
N GLU A 25 -12.28 -0.06 -30.00
CA GLU A 25 -11.02 0.29 -29.34
C GLU A 25 -10.48 1.60 -29.95
N GLN A 26 -10.36 2.62 -29.10
CA GLN A 26 -9.60 3.86 -29.32
C GLN A 26 -9.73 4.51 -30.73
N ALA A 27 -10.68 5.44 -30.87
CA ALA A 27 -10.72 6.34 -32.02
C ALA A 27 -9.41 7.16 -32.13
N ARG A 28 -8.71 7.04 -33.26
CA ARG A 28 -7.56 7.91 -33.59
C ARG A 28 -8.03 9.04 -34.49
N VAL A 29 -7.93 10.29 -34.00
CA VAL A 29 -8.17 11.48 -34.82
C VAL A 29 -6.83 12.02 -35.31
N ALA A 30 -6.62 12.05 -36.63
CA ALA A 30 -5.50 12.73 -37.25
C ALA A 30 -5.96 14.12 -37.72
N LEU A 31 -5.40 15.18 -37.13
CA LEU A 31 -5.53 16.54 -37.65
C LEU A 31 -4.42 16.76 -38.68
N PHE A 32 -4.77 16.80 -39.97
CA PHE A 32 -3.83 17.15 -41.01
C PHE A 32 -3.70 18.67 -41.06
N GLU A 33 -2.51 19.18 -40.73
CA GLU A 33 -2.17 20.58 -40.92
C GLU A 33 -1.97 20.82 -42.43
N THR A 34 -3.04 21.08 -43.17
CA THR A 34 -2.91 21.62 -44.54
C THR A 34 -2.39 23.04 -44.39
N GLY A 35 -1.17 23.32 -44.88
CA GLY A 35 -0.46 24.61 -44.72
C GLY A 35 -1.18 25.84 -45.27
N ARG A 36 -2.31 26.21 -44.67
CA ARG A 36 -3.13 27.40 -44.92
C ARG A 36 -3.65 27.91 -43.57
N ASP A 37 -3.80 29.23 -43.46
CA ASP A 37 -4.46 29.88 -42.33
C ASP A 37 -5.90 29.36 -42.17
N VAL A 38 -6.17 28.69 -41.04
CA VAL A 38 -7.49 28.20 -40.67
C VAL A 38 -8.41 29.39 -40.41
N ARG A 39 -9.40 29.62 -41.27
CA ARG A 39 -10.48 30.60 -41.06
C ARG A 39 -11.78 29.84 -40.79
N GLU A 40 -12.52 30.23 -39.75
CA GLU A 40 -13.71 29.51 -39.30
C GLU A 40 -14.77 29.34 -40.42
N PRO A 41 -15.47 28.18 -40.51
CA PRO A 41 -15.16 26.88 -39.91
C PRO A 41 -14.79 25.83 -40.97
N ASP A 42 -13.52 25.41 -40.98
CA ASP A 42 -13.05 24.21 -41.70
C ASP A 42 -13.54 22.93 -41.02
N VAL A 43 -13.83 21.91 -41.82
CA VAL A 43 -14.40 20.62 -41.38
C VAL A 43 -13.28 19.60 -41.17
N ALA A 44 -13.14 19.06 -39.96
CA ALA A 44 -12.27 17.90 -39.72
C ALA A 44 -12.96 16.60 -40.15
N ILE A 45 -12.23 15.70 -40.82
CA ILE A 45 -12.71 14.36 -41.19
C ILE A 45 -12.11 13.36 -40.20
N VAL A 46 -12.95 12.56 -39.54
CA VAL A 46 -12.53 11.50 -38.63
C VAL A 46 -12.76 10.15 -39.31
N ARG A 47 -11.72 9.31 -39.37
CA ARG A 47 -11.83 7.91 -39.82
C ARG A 47 -11.75 6.99 -38.62
N LEU A 48 -12.67 6.02 -38.55
CA LEU A 48 -12.71 5.05 -37.47
C LEU A 48 -12.52 3.66 -38.07
N PRO A 49 -11.48 2.91 -37.68
CA PRO A 49 -11.43 1.49 -38.00
C PRO A 49 -12.48 0.76 -37.17
N GLY A 50 -13.27 -0.12 -37.80
CA GLY A 50 -14.28 -0.92 -37.12
C GLY A 50 -14.26 -2.35 -37.63
N ILE A 51 -14.26 -3.33 -36.73
CA ILE A 51 -14.43 -4.75 -37.08
C ILE A 51 -15.91 -5.09 -36.96
N VAL A 52 -16.55 -5.47 -38.06
CA VAL A 52 -17.90 -6.03 -38.07
C VAL A 52 -17.77 -7.55 -38.08
N ALA A 53 -18.06 -8.21 -36.97
CA ALA A 53 -18.18 -9.66 -36.95
C ALA A 53 -19.61 -10.05 -37.34
N GLU A 54 -19.81 -10.52 -38.57
CA GLU A 54 -21.02 -11.28 -38.90
C GLU A 54 -20.81 -12.75 -38.54
N ALA A 55 -21.83 -13.34 -37.93
CA ALA A 55 -21.93 -14.78 -37.73
C ALA A 55 -22.10 -15.44 -39.10
N ASP A 56 -20.97 -15.79 -39.73
CA ASP A 56 -20.72 -16.93 -40.61
C ASP A 56 -19.49 -16.60 -41.46
N GLY A 57 -18.39 -17.32 -41.21
CA GLY A 57 -17.04 -16.87 -41.54
C GLY A 57 -16.73 -16.63 -43.02
N ALA A 58 -16.07 -15.50 -43.30
CA ALA A 58 -14.86 -15.35 -44.13
C ALA A 58 -14.56 -13.85 -44.40
N GLY A 59 -13.32 -13.41 -44.15
CA GLY A 59 -12.75 -12.15 -44.69
C GLY A 59 -12.70 -10.95 -43.73
N PHE A 60 -11.50 -10.37 -43.56
CA PHE A 60 -11.24 -9.10 -42.86
C PHE A 60 -10.83 -8.02 -43.86
N ASP A 61 -11.43 -6.83 -43.70
CA ASP A 61 -10.95 -5.45 -43.98
C ASP A 61 -12.07 -4.62 -44.65
N ASP A 62 -12.60 -3.62 -43.95
CA ASP A 62 -13.21 -2.42 -44.54
C ASP A 62 -13.29 -1.29 -43.48
N ASP A 63 -12.60 -0.16 -43.73
CA ASP A 63 -12.67 1.06 -42.92
C ASP A 63 -13.99 1.82 -43.16
N VAL A 64 -14.68 2.24 -42.09
CA VAL A 64 -15.91 3.06 -42.19
C VAL A 64 -15.60 4.55 -41.93
N GLU A 65 -15.84 5.41 -42.92
CA GLU A 65 -15.63 6.87 -42.81
C GLU A 65 -16.90 7.60 -42.34
N VAL A 66 -16.83 8.33 -41.23
CA VAL A 66 -17.94 9.16 -40.71
C VAL A 66 -17.50 10.63 -40.64
N ARG A 67 -18.18 11.51 -41.39
CA ARG A 67 -17.88 12.95 -41.42
C ARG A 67 -18.83 13.73 -40.52
N GLN A 68 -18.31 14.42 -39.50
CA GLN A 68 -19.09 15.32 -38.66
C GLN A 68 -18.42 16.70 -38.55
N ARG A 69 -19.22 17.77 -38.62
CA ARG A 69 -18.76 19.14 -38.43
C ARG A 69 -18.55 19.44 -36.95
N VAL A 70 -17.34 19.89 -36.59
CA VAL A 70 -17.00 20.35 -35.23
C VAL A 70 -16.44 21.76 -35.33
N GLY A 71 -16.87 22.68 -34.45
CA GLY A 71 -16.34 24.04 -34.42
C GLY A 71 -15.05 24.13 -33.60
N VAL A 72 -14.05 24.86 -34.10
CA VAL A 72 -12.76 25.06 -33.40
C VAL A 72 -12.65 26.53 -32.99
N ARG A 73 -12.38 26.82 -31.71
CA ARG A 73 -12.02 28.17 -31.24
C ARG A 73 -10.62 28.21 -30.67
N ARG A 74 -9.87 29.28 -30.96
CA ARG A 74 -8.51 29.49 -30.43
C ARG A 74 -8.57 30.39 -29.20
N HIS A 75 -8.18 29.90 -28.03
CA HIS A 75 -7.96 30.73 -26.84
C HIS A 75 -6.49 31.19 -26.79
N ILE A 76 -6.26 32.51 -26.65
CA ILE A 76 -4.93 33.09 -26.42
C ILE A 76 -4.89 33.52 -24.95
N LEU A 77 -3.99 32.94 -24.15
CA LEU A 77 -3.71 33.41 -22.78
C LEU A 77 -2.60 34.46 -22.82
N PRO A 78 -2.74 35.63 -22.15
CA PRO A 78 -1.70 36.65 -22.17
C PRO A 78 -0.59 36.32 -21.16
N GLY A 79 0.64 36.14 -21.64
CA GLY A 79 1.83 36.05 -20.79
C GLY A 79 2.25 37.43 -20.27
N ARG A 80 2.79 37.49 -19.04
CA ARG A 80 3.57 38.64 -18.59
C ARG A 80 4.80 38.74 -19.50
N ASP A 81 5.02 39.91 -20.07
CA ASP A 81 6.11 40.25 -21.00
C ASP A 81 5.95 39.76 -22.45
N GLY A 82 4.80 40.06 -23.08
CA GLY A 82 4.72 40.41 -24.52
C GLY A 82 5.11 39.36 -25.58
N HIS A 83 5.56 38.15 -25.20
CA HIS A 83 5.90 37.08 -26.12
C HIS A 83 5.07 35.82 -25.83
N VAL A 84 4.37 35.31 -26.86
CA VAL A 84 3.62 34.05 -26.83
C VAL A 84 4.47 32.95 -27.48
N PRO A 85 4.86 31.87 -26.77
CA PRO A 85 5.53 30.73 -27.38
C PRO A 85 4.56 29.89 -28.24
N TYR A 86 5.04 29.42 -29.40
CA TYR A 86 4.31 28.68 -30.43
C TYR A 86 3.77 27.28 -30.06
N SER A 87 3.71 26.91 -28.77
CA SER A 87 3.43 25.53 -28.33
C SER A 87 2.27 25.42 -27.35
N HIS A 88 1.18 26.17 -27.55
CA HIS A 88 -0.03 26.02 -26.72
C HIS A 88 -1.03 25.03 -27.38
N PRO A 89 -1.61 24.10 -26.62
CA PRO A 89 -2.61 23.15 -27.13
C PRO A 89 -3.91 23.88 -27.52
N ILE A 90 -4.52 23.45 -28.64
CA ILE A 90 -5.85 23.89 -29.07
C ILE A 90 -6.88 23.08 -28.27
N VAL A 91 -7.80 23.76 -27.59
CA VAL A 91 -8.91 23.14 -26.86
C VAL A 91 -10.15 23.13 -27.77
N LEU A 92 -10.76 21.97 -27.96
CA LEU A 92 -12.01 21.80 -28.71
C LEU A 92 -13.16 21.60 -27.73
N GLU A 93 -14.19 22.45 -27.79
CA GLU A 93 -15.44 22.29 -27.03
C GLU A 93 -16.59 21.96 -27.98
N GLN A 94 -17.36 20.90 -27.67
CA GLN A 94 -18.57 20.57 -28.41
C GLN A 94 -19.81 21.13 -27.68
N TYR A 95 -20.59 21.97 -28.36
CA TYR A 95 -21.91 22.42 -27.90
C TYR A 95 -23.02 21.57 -28.53
N ALA A 96 -23.65 20.69 -27.76
CA ALA A 96 -24.92 20.07 -28.17
C ALA A 96 -26.09 20.98 -27.74
N ARG A 97 -26.68 21.73 -28.69
CA ARG A 97 -27.99 22.38 -28.50
C ARG A 97 -29.10 21.40 -28.89
N ALA A 98 -29.74 20.75 -27.93
CA ALA A 98 -30.98 20.03 -28.18
C ALA A 98 -32.16 21.02 -28.24
N ARG A 99 -32.74 21.22 -29.43
CA ARG A 99 -34.08 21.83 -29.61
C ARG A 99 -34.97 20.86 -30.40
N HIS A 100 -35.93 20.28 -29.68
CA HIS A 100 -37.30 19.85 -30.05
C HIS A 100 -37.62 18.99 -31.31
N LEU A 101 -38.18 17.80 -30.98
CA LEU A 101 -39.37 17.08 -31.54
C LEU A 101 -39.28 16.33 -32.90
N PRO A 102 -40.12 15.29 -33.19
CA PRO A 102 -41.05 14.48 -32.38
C PRO A 102 -40.98 12.92 -32.56
N LEU A 103 -41.66 12.22 -31.63
CA LEU A 103 -42.09 10.79 -31.49
C LEU A 103 -42.57 10.05 -32.78
N PRO A 104 -42.84 8.69 -32.84
CA PRO A 104 -43.39 7.82 -31.76
C PRO A 104 -42.99 6.31 -31.71
N VAL A 105 -43.40 5.62 -30.62
CA VAL A 105 -44.22 4.37 -30.57
C VAL A 105 -43.86 3.41 -29.40
N ASN A 106 -44.83 3.31 -28.47
CA ASN A 106 -45.30 2.19 -27.63
C ASN A 106 -44.32 1.26 -26.88
N LEU A 107 -44.31 1.37 -25.53
CA LEU A 107 -44.28 0.20 -24.63
C LEU A 107 -45.21 0.42 -23.44
N ARG A 108 -46.12 -0.55 -23.23
CA ARG A 108 -47.19 -0.54 -22.22
C ARG A 108 -46.65 -0.74 -20.80
N ALA A 109 -47.31 -0.06 -19.88
CA ALA A 109 -47.13 -0.13 -18.44
C ALA A 109 -47.53 -1.48 -17.80
N LYS A 110 -46.82 -1.84 -16.73
CA LYS A 110 -47.43 -2.43 -15.52
C LYS A 110 -46.77 -1.79 -14.30
N ALA A 111 -47.51 -0.91 -13.65
CA ALA A 111 -47.19 -0.35 -12.35
C ALA A 111 -47.65 -1.33 -11.26
N THR A 112 -46.82 -1.56 -10.25
CA THR A 112 -47.24 -2.10 -8.95
C THR A 112 -46.84 -1.08 -7.89
N THR A 113 -47.81 -0.26 -7.53
CA THR A 113 -47.82 0.63 -6.36
C THR A 113 -48.15 -0.21 -5.11
N GLY A 114 -47.22 -0.28 -4.16
CA GLY A 114 -47.46 -0.85 -2.83
C GLY A 114 -47.66 0.26 -1.81
N VAL A 115 -48.92 0.65 -1.58
CA VAL A 115 -49.35 1.53 -0.51
C VAL A 115 -49.56 0.69 0.76
N LEU A 116 -48.90 1.06 1.85
CA LEU A 116 -49.12 0.49 3.19
C LEU A 116 -50.49 0.97 3.72
N PRO A 117 -51.38 0.08 4.19
CA PRO A 117 -52.62 0.50 4.82
C PRO A 117 -52.40 0.87 6.29
N ILE A 118 -52.82 2.10 6.61
CA ILE A 118 -53.06 2.60 7.96
C ILE A 118 -54.44 2.06 8.38
N GLU A 119 -54.49 1.11 9.31
CA GLU A 119 -55.75 0.73 9.95
C GLU A 119 -56.05 1.61 11.17
N SER A 120 -57.11 2.41 11.04
CA SER A 120 -57.80 3.04 12.15
C SER A 120 -58.76 2.05 12.81
N ARG A 121 -58.64 1.83 14.13
CA ARG A 121 -59.72 1.24 14.94
C ARG A 121 -60.07 2.15 16.11
N ARG A 122 -61.36 2.52 16.22
CA ARG A 122 -61.96 3.12 17.42
C ARG A 122 -62.96 2.14 18.07
N VAL A 123 -62.66 1.83 19.34
CA VAL A 123 -63.51 1.80 20.56
C VAL A 123 -64.69 0.82 20.67
N THR A 124 -64.64 -0.03 21.72
CA THR A 124 -65.65 -0.08 22.82
C THR A 124 -65.09 -0.74 24.10
N PRO A 125 -65.62 -0.41 25.30
CA PRO A 125 -65.04 -0.76 26.60
C PRO A 125 -65.66 -2.02 27.24
N GLY A 126 -64.86 -2.71 28.05
CA GLY A 126 -65.34 -3.68 29.05
C GLY A 126 -64.57 -4.99 29.04
N THR A 127 -63.82 -5.26 30.12
CA THR A 127 -63.94 -6.43 31.04
C THR A 127 -62.60 -6.65 31.74
N THR A 128 -62.69 -6.86 33.05
CA THR A 128 -61.65 -6.97 34.06
C THR A 128 -60.90 -8.31 34.05
N ALA A 129 -59.66 -8.24 34.55
CA ALA A 129 -58.87 -9.27 35.22
C ALA A 129 -58.29 -10.45 34.41
N ARG A 130 -56.95 -10.50 34.34
CA ARG A 130 -56.11 -11.40 35.18
C ARG A 130 -54.63 -11.08 34.99
N SER A 131 -53.95 -10.80 36.09
CA SER A 131 -52.49 -10.70 36.18
C SER A 131 -51.88 -12.08 35.95
N GLY A 132 -51.34 -12.30 34.76
CA GLY A 132 -50.47 -13.41 34.43
C GLY A 132 -49.09 -12.85 34.15
N MET A 133 -48.18 -12.98 35.12
CA MET A 133 -46.78 -12.63 34.97
C MET A 133 -46.15 -13.55 33.93
N LEU A 134 -46.03 -13.06 32.69
CA LEU A 134 -45.27 -13.71 31.63
C LEU A 134 -43.79 -13.74 32.04
N PRO A 135 -43.06 -14.85 31.82
CA PRO A 135 -41.62 -14.86 32.05
C PRO A 135 -41.00 -13.80 31.14
N LEU A 136 -40.19 -12.92 31.71
CA LEU A 136 -39.27 -12.06 30.96
C LEU A 136 -38.41 -12.98 30.08
N ARG A 137 -38.82 -13.16 28.82
CA ARG A 137 -37.94 -13.68 27.78
C ARG A 137 -36.81 -12.67 27.68
N THR A 138 -35.68 -13.00 28.27
CA THR A 138 -34.40 -12.41 27.89
C THR A 138 -34.31 -12.57 26.37
N ARG A 139 -34.55 -11.48 25.65
CA ARG A 139 -34.15 -11.37 24.25
C ARG A 139 -32.64 -11.53 24.28
N ARG A 140 -32.14 -12.74 24.03
CA ARG A 140 -30.79 -12.91 23.49
C ARG A 140 -30.79 -12.07 22.23
N ILE A 141 -30.12 -10.92 22.28
CA ILE A 141 -29.80 -10.16 21.08
C ILE A 141 -28.98 -11.15 20.25
N ALA A 142 -29.51 -11.57 19.10
CA ALA A 142 -28.76 -12.43 18.20
C ALA A 142 -27.53 -11.61 17.77
N VAL A 143 -26.34 -12.07 18.17
CA VAL A 143 -25.07 -11.50 17.71
C VAL A 143 -25.05 -11.65 16.20
N SER A 144 -24.83 -10.55 15.46
CA SER A 144 -24.76 -10.66 14.01
C SER A 144 -23.55 -11.51 13.63
N ARG A 145 -23.59 -12.20 12.48
CA ARG A 145 -22.45 -12.99 11.99
C ARG A 145 -21.16 -12.15 11.96
N ARG A 146 -21.27 -10.89 11.49
CA ARG A 146 -20.17 -9.93 11.48
C ARG A 146 -19.60 -9.68 12.88
N ASP A 147 -20.46 -9.52 13.89
CA ASP A 147 -20.03 -9.31 15.27
C ASP A 147 -19.33 -10.56 15.83
N ALA A 148 -19.81 -11.76 15.50
CA ALA A 148 -19.20 -13.02 15.94
C ALA A 148 -17.81 -13.25 15.29
N ILE A 149 -17.66 -12.96 13.99
CA ILE A 149 -16.36 -12.96 13.29
C ILE A 149 -15.43 -11.94 13.96
N ARG A 150 -15.94 -10.73 14.22
CA ARG A 150 -15.17 -9.65 14.85
C ARG A 150 -14.70 -10.02 16.26
N GLU A 151 -15.57 -10.58 17.09
CA GLU A 151 -15.23 -11.06 18.43
C GLU A 151 -14.11 -12.10 18.39
N ARG A 152 -14.18 -13.04 17.43
CA ARG A 152 -13.13 -14.05 17.24
C ARG A 152 -11.80 -13.45 16.78
N LEU A 153 -11.82 -12.46 15.88
CA LEU A 153 -10.62 -11.74 15.44
C LEU A 153 -9.98 -10.91 16.57
N ASP A 154 -10.79 -10.23 17.37
CA ASP A 154 -10.32 -9.43 18.52
C ASP A 154 -9.72 -10.33 19.62
N ALA A 155 -10.26 -11.54 19.81
CA ALA A 155 -9.72 -12.53 20.75
C ALA A 155 -8.46 -13.26 20.24
N THR A 156 -8.10 -13.10 18.96
CA THR A 156 -6.97 -13.78 18.34
C THR A 156 -5.78 -12.83 18.20
N ARG A 157 -4.59 -13.28 18.60
CA ARG A 157 -3.37 -12.47 18.49
C ARG A 157 -2.81 -12.50 17.08
N PHE A 158 -2.30 -11.37 16.63
CA PHE A 158 -1.47 -11.29 15.43
C PHE A 158 -0.04 -11.76 15.71
N ILE A 159 0.63 -12.24 14.67
CA ILE A 159 2.08 -12.07 14.53
C ILE A 159 2.29 -10.87 13.61
N ASP A 160 3.07 -9.92 14.09
CA ASP A 160 3.45 -8.74 13.34
C ASP A 160 4.73 -9.05 12.55
N THR A 161 4.58 -9.17 11.24
CA THR A 161 5.63 -9.67 10.36
C THR A 161 6.65 -8.62 9.97
N HIS A 162 6.45 -7.34 10.30
CA HIS A 162 7.42 -6.32 9.93
C HIS A 162 7.18 -4.98 10.62
N GLU A 163 8.26 -4.47 11.23
CA GLU A 163 8.37 -3.20 11.91
C GLU A 163 9.75 -2.55 11.69
N HIS A 164 9.85 -1.26 12.03
CA HIS A 164 11.10 -0.49 12.06
C HIS A 164 11.38 0.14 13.43
N LEU A 165 10.81 -0.44 14.49
CA LEU A 165 10.87 0.07 15.84
C LEU A 165 12.31 0.36 16.28
N VAL A 166 12.54 1.56 16.81
CA VAL A 166 13.76 1.84 17.57
C VAL A 166 13.75 1.04 18.87
N GLU A 167 14.92 0.72 19.41
CA GLU A 167 14.99 0.07 20.71
C GLU A 167 14.32 0.92 21.80
N GLU A 168 13.68 0.29 22.79
CA GLU A 168 13.06 1.01 23.92
C GLU A 168 14.12 1.85 24.67
N SER A 169 15.37 1.37 24.71
CA SER A 169 16.50 2.13 25.24
C SER A 169 16.75 3.44 24.47
N THR A 170 16.66 3.41 23.14
CA THR A 170 16.72 4.58 22.27
C THR A 170 15.52 5.49 22.51
N ARG A 171 14.30 4.93 22.64
CA ARG A 171 13.10 5.72 22.98
C ARG A 171 13.26 6.51 24.28
N ARG A 172 13.86 5.91 25.29
CA ARG A 172 14.07 6.51 26.60
C ARG A 172 15.11 7.63 26.64
N ARG A 173 15.99 7.74 25.63
CA ARG A 173 16.98 8.83 25.55
C ARG A 173 16.36 10.18 25.17
N GLY A 174 15.09 10.22 24.75
CA GLY A 174 14.36 11.46 24.49
C GLY A 174 14.42 11.92 23.03
N ALA A 175 13.97 13.14 22.77
CA ALA A 175 13.89 13.71 21.43
C ALA A 175 15.28 13.80 20.78
N GLY A 176 15.37 13.50 19.49
CA GLY A 176 16.63 13.53 18.73
C GLY A 176 17.55 12.33 18.95
N ALA A 177 17.21 11.39 19.83
CA ALA A 177 18.00 10.17 20.06
C ALA A 177 18.11 9.27 18.81
N HIS A 178 17.16 9.39 17.89
CA HIS A 178 17.16 8.78 16.57
C HIS A 178 16.29 9.61 15.61
N ARG A 179 16.54 9.52 14.29
CA ARG A 179 15.77 10.27 13.27
C ARG A 179 14.26 9.96 13.25
N LEU A 180 13.86 8.79 13.75
CA LEU A 180 12.45 8.39 13.91
C LEU A 180 11.81 8.93 15.19
N GLN A 181 12.57 9.67 16.00
CA GLN A 181 12.10 10.27 17.26
C GLN A 181 12.42 11.76 17.32
N PRO A 182 11.79 12.60 16.49
CA PRO A 182 12.05 14.03 16.46
C PRO A 182 11.53 14.75 17.72
N CYS A 183 10.50 14.22 18.37
CA CYS A 183 9.91 14.73 19.61
C CYS A 183 9.47 13.58 20.52
N THR A 184 8.89 13.89 21.69
CA THR A 184 8.44 12.90 22.69
C THR A 184 6.98 13.10 23.12
N ASP A 185 6.26 13.98 22.45
CA ASP A 185 4.88 14.36 22.75
C ASP A 185 3.87 13.76 21.75
N ALA A 186 2.63 14.24 21.75
CA ALA A 186 1.57 13.70 20.90
C ALA A 186 1.90 13.80 19.40
N ALA A 187 2.73 14.77 18.99
CA ALA A 187 3.14 14.89 17.58
C ALA A 187 3.92 13.66 17.10
N LEU A 188 4.56 12.90 18.00
CA LEU A 188 5.31 11.71 17.63
C LEU A 188 4.43 10.64 16.97
N LEU A 189 3.12 10.57 17.31
CA LEU A 189 2.15 9.69 16.67
C LEU A 189 1.99 9.99 15.16
N PHE A 190 2.32 11.20 14.74
CA PHE A 190 2.26 11.65 13.34
C PHE A 190 3.60 11.54 12.61
N SER A 191 4.70 11.24 13.30
CA SER A 191 6.08 11.36 12.78
C SER A 191 6.51 10.31 11.74
N HIS A 192 5.71 9.26 11.56
CA HIS A 192 5.94 8.24 10.53
C HIS A 192 5.07 8.51 9.29
N TYR A 193 4.12 7.66 8.92
CA TYR A 193 3.34 7.82 7.68
C TYR A 193 2.34 8.99 7.70
N ALA A 194 1.73 9.27 8.85
CA ALA A 194 0.68 10.28 8.94
C ALA A 194 1.15 11.69 8.55
N LYS A 195 2.43 12.04 8.75
CA LYS A 195 2.98 13.31 8.25
C LYS A 195 2.88 13.46 6.74
N ASP A 196 2.96 12.37 6.00
CA ASP A 196 2.97 12.41 4.54
C ASP A 196 1.60 12.92 4.04
N ASP A 197 0.51 12.43 4.63
CA ASP A 197 -0.84 12.94 4.35
C ASP A 197 -1.00 14.40 4.78
N LEU A 198 -0.41 14.79 5.91
CA LEU A 198 -0.43 16.19 6.37
C LEU A 198 0.29 17.12 5.39
N TRP A 199 1.42 16.67 4.84
CA TRP A 199 2.20 17.39 3.83
C TRP A 199 1.45 17.51 2.52
N VAL A 200 0.90 16.41 2.01
CA VAL A 200 0.10 16.39 0.78
C VAL A 200 -1.20 17.21 0.94
N ALA A 201 -1.77 17.25 2.14
CA ALA A 201 -2.90 18.11 2.46
C ALA A 201 -2.53 19.60 2.52
N GLY A 202 -1.27 19.99 2.32
CA GLY A 202 -0.84 21.39 2.22
C GLY A 202 -0.24 21.98 3.49
N MET A 203 0.27 21.17 4.43
CA MET A 203 1.08 21.67 5.54
C MET A 203 2.38 22.30 5.01
N THR A 204 2.63 23.55 5.38
CA THR A 204 3.82 24.33 4.99
C THR A 204 5.07 23.87 5.72
N GLU A 205 6.25 24.11 5.16
CA GLU A 205 7.54 23.74 5.79
C GLU A 205 7.68 24.28 7.23
N ALA A 206 7.32 25.54 7.47
CA ALA A 206 7.35 26.14 8.81
C ALA A 206 6.42 25.43 9.81
N GLU A 207 5.23 24.98 9.36
CA GLU A 207 4.34 24.18 10.20
C GLU A 207 4.91 22.80 10.48
N ARG A 208 5.57 22.15 9.49
CA ARG A 208 6.21 20.84 9.66
C ARG A 208 7.29 20.91 10.73
N ASP A 209 8.16 21.90 10.63
CA ASP A 209 9.25 22.13 11.59
C ASP A 209 8.69 22.37 12.99
N LEU A 210 7.64 23.20 13.10
CA LEU A 210 6.99 23.49 14.37
C LEU A 210 6.35 22.25 15.01
N VAL A 211 5.59 21.47 14.24
CA VAL A 211 4.88 20.27 14.74
C VAL A 211 5.85 19.28 15.38
N PHE A 212 7.03 19.08 14.77
CA PHE A 212 8.01 18.10 15.25
C PHE A 212 9.14 18.70 16.10
N ALA A 213 9.19 20.02 16.31
CA ALA A 213 10.18 20.66 17.16
C ALA A 213 10.12 20.14 18.61
N ALA A 214 11.23 19.65 19.16
CA ALA A 214 11.27 18.98 20.47
C ALA A 214 10.71 19.84 21.63
N GLU A 215 11.03 21.13 21.64
CA GLU A 215 10.75 22.05 22.77
C GLU A 215 9.54 22.97 22.55
N ALA A 216 8.81 22.83 21.43
CA ALA A 216 7.67 23.70 21.14
C ALA A 216 6.45 23.32 22.01
N ASP A 217 5.66 24.33 22.40
CA ASP A 217 4.44 24.13 23.20
C ASP A 217 3.43 23.26 22.43
N PRO A 218 2.88 22.19 23.03
CA PRO A 218 1.91 21.32 22.36
C PRO A 218 0.68 22.06 21.80
N ARG A 219 0.27 23.19 22.38
CA ARG A 219 -0.84 24.01 21.85
C ARG A 219 -0.48 24.67 20.53
N ASP A 220 0.76 25.13 20.37
CA ASP A 220 1.24 25.73 19.13
C ASP A 220 1.44 24.68 18.05
N LYS A 221 1.93 23.49 18.43
CA LYS A 221 1.96 22.32 17.55
C LYS A 221 0.57 21.94 17.04
N TRP A 222 -0.42 21.89 17.94
CA TRP A 222 -1.80 21.60 17.55
C TRP A 222 -2.36 22.64 16.58
N ARG A 223 -2.12 23.93 16.81
CA ARG A 223 -2.56 25.01 15.90
C ARG A 223 -2.00 24.82 14.48
N ALA A 224 -0.75 24.41 14.35
CA ALA A 224 -0.12 24.11 13.06
C ALA A 224 -0.61 22.78 12.45
N LEU A 225 -0.87 21.77 13.27
CA LEU A 225 -1.31 20.44 12.85
C LEU A 225 -2.76 20.42 12.35
N ALA A 226 -3.66 21.07 13.10
CA ALA A 226 -5.11 20.91 12.99
C ALA A 226 -5.68 21.15 11.59
N PRO A 227 -5.26 22.18 10.82
CA PRO A 227 -5.83 22.43 9.50
C PRO A 227 -5.59 21.27 8.51
N SER A 228 -4.37 20.75 8.47
CA SER A 228 -4.02 19.64 7.57
C SER A 228 -4.58 18.31 8.09
N TYR A 229 -4.59 18.11 9.41
CA TYR A 229 -5.23 16.95 10.04
C TYR A 229 -6.72 16.86 9.67
N GLN A 230 -7.46 17.97 9.72
CA GLN A 230 -8.87 17.98 9.32
C GLN A 230 -9.07 17.57 7.85
N ARG A 231 -8.21 18.07 6.95
CA ARG A 231 -8.27 17.75 5.52
C ARG A 231 -7.91 16.29 5.22
N ALA A 232 -7.02 15.70 6.02
CA ALA A 232 -6.57 14.32 5.88
C ALA A 232 -7.33 13.31 6.75
N SER A 233 -8.30 13.74 7.57
CA SER A 233 -8.95 12.89 8.58
C SER A 233 -9.54 11.55 8.08
N ALA A 234 -9.93 11.48 6.80
CA ALA A 234 -10.47 10.25 6.22
C ALA A 234 -9.41 9.26 5.71
N THR A 235 -8.14 9.67 5.60
CA THR A 235 -7.08 8.82 5.05
C THR A 235 -6.71 7.69 6.00
N GLY A 236 -6.17 6.60 5.47
CA GLY A 236 -5.83 5.42 6.28
C GLY A 236 -4.77 5.72 7.35
N TYR A 237 -3.79 6.60 7.07
CA TYR A 237 -2.77 6.96 8.06
C TYR A 237 -3.34 7.79 9.21
N ILE A 238 -4.20 8.78 8.94
CA ILE A 238 -4.82 9.56 10.01
C ILE A 238 -5.78 8.71 10.83
N ARG A 239 -6.58 7.85 10.18
CA ARG A 239 -7.44 6.89 10.88
C ARG A 239 -6.65 5.95 11.81
N ALA A 240 -5.43 5.55 11.44
CA ALA A 240 -4.59 4.73 12.32
C ALA A 240 -4.15 5.51 13.58
N VAL A 241 -3.88 6.80 13.44
CA VAL A 241 -3.60 7.68 14.58
C VAL A 241 -4.84 7.85 15.45
N ASP A 242 -6.01 8.07 14.87
CA ASP A 242 -7.28 8.23 15.60
C ASP A 242 -7.65 6.97 16.40
N GLU A 243 -7.51 5.79 15.79
CA GLU A 243 -7.72 4.51 16.49
C GLU A 243 -6.70 4.32 17.62
N THR A 244 -5.46 4.76 17.42
CA THR A 244 -4.42 4.73 18.47
C THR A 244 -4.79 5.66 19.62
N LEU A 245 -5.24 6.88 19.34
CA LEU A 245 -5.70 7.86 20.32
C LEU A 245 -6.88 7.33 21.15
N ALA A 246 -7.88 6.76 20.49
CA ALA A 246 -9.04 6.18 21.16
C ALA A 246 -8.65 5.03 22.09
N ARG A 247 -7.83 4.09 21.59
CA ARG A 247 -7.54 2.83 22.30
C ARG A 247 -6.47 2.96 23.38
N LEU A 248 -5.42 3.73 23.14
CA LEU A 248 -4.31 3.88 24.10
C LEU A 248 -4.48 5.05 25.06
N PHE A 249 -5.27 6.07 24.69
CA PHE A 249 -5.37 7.31 25.43
C PHE A 249 -6.81 7.72 25.77
N GLY A 250 -7.82 6.96 25.33
CA GLY A 250 -9.23 7.27 25.59
C GLY A 250 -9.67 8.60 24.95
N VAL A 251 -9.08 8.96 23.80
CA VAL A 251 -9.35 10.22 23.10
C VAL A 251 -10.03 9.91 21.77
N GLU A 252 -11.34 10.12 21.68
CA GLU A 252 -12.12 9.89 20.44
C GLU A 252 -11.94 11.03 19.43
N HIS A 253 -11.72 12.25 19.92
CA HIS A 253 -11.55 13.44 19.10
C HIS A 253 -10.37 14.25 19.62
N LEU A 254 -9.45 14.56 18.72
CA LEU A 254 -8.28 15.37 19.01
C LEU A 254 -8.62 16.86 18.88
N ASP A 255 -8.26 17.61 19.91
CA ASP A 255 -8.37 19.06 20.03
C ASP A 255 -7.16 19.60 20.81
N ALA A 256 -7.13 20.91 21.06
CA ALA A 256 -5.99 21.54 21.73
C ALA A 256 -5.76 21.04 23.17
N GLU A 257 -6.82 20.62 23.88
CA GLU A 257 -6.71 20.19 25.27
C GLU A 257 -6.28 18.72 25.35
N SER A 258 -6.93 17.86 24.58
CA SER A 258 -6.58 16.45 24.45
C SER A 258 -5.18 16.26 23.85
N PHE A 259 -4.74 17.11 22.91
CA PHE A 259 -3.37 17.07 22.39
C PHE A 259 -2.33 17.34 23.48
N VAL A 260 -2.56 18.33 24.36
CA VAL A 260 -1.70 18.59 25.53
C VAL A 260 -1.71 17.39 26.47
N ARG A 261 -2.89 16.87 26.80
CA ARG A 261 -3.03 15.69 27.69
C ARG A 261 -2.28 14.47 27.15
N VAL A 262 -2.44 14.16 25.86
CA VAL A 262 -1.72 13.03 25.21
C VAL A 262 -0.23 13.29 25.21
N SER A 263 0.20 14.54 25.01
CA SER A 263 1.62 14.92 25.08
C SER A 263 2.24 14.62 26.45
N ASP A 264 1.54 14.92 27.55
CA ASP A 264 1.99 14.58 28.89
C ASP A 264 2.06 13.06 29.09
N LEU A 265 1.02 12.33 28.67
CA LEU A 265 0.99 10.87 28.76
C LEU A 265 2.13 10.20 27.98
N MET A 266 2.41 10.67 26.75
CA MET A 266 3.50 10.17 25.90
C MET A 266 4.86 10.33 26.57
N ARG A 267 5.12 11.50 27.19
CA ARG A 267 6.36 11.76 27.93
C ARG A 267 6.54 10.81 29.12
N HIS A 268 5.48 10.55 29.89
CA HIS A 268 5.52 9.63 31.04
C HIS A 268 5.60 8.13 30.66
N ARG A 269 5.24 7.79 29.43
CA ARG A 269 5.24 6.41 28.92
C ARG A 269 6.58 5.95 28.36
N ALA A 270 7.55 6.85 28.13
CA ALA A 270 8.91 6.48 27.77
C ALA A 270 9.68 5.85 28.96
N ARG A 271 9.28 4.66 29.37
CA ARG A 271 9.80 3.91 30.53
C ARG A 271 10.05 2.43 30.16
N PRO A 272 10.87 1.71 30.93
CA PRO A 272 11.09 0.28 30.69
C PRO A 272 9.78 -0.54 30.68
N GLY A 273 9.65 -1.46 29.74
CA GLY A 273 8.52 -2.38 29.61
C GLY A 273 7.29 -1.80 28.90
N TYR A 274 7.32 -0.54 28.48
CA TYR A 274 6.21 0.10 27.77
C TYR A 274 5.92 -0.59 26.43
N TYR A 275 6.95 -1.06 25.73
CA TYR A 275 6.75 -1.74 24.44
C TYR A 275 5.89 -3.00 24.59
N ARG A 276 6.10 -3.79 25.66
CA ARG A 276 5.27 -4.96 25.98
C ARG A 276 3.82 -4.57 26.25
N GLU A 277 3.59 -3.48 26.99
CA GLU A 277 2.24 -2.97 27.27
C GLU A 277 1.50 -2.62 25.96
N VAL A 278 2.15 -1.89 25.06
CA VAL A 278 1.55 -1.43 23.79
C VAL A 278 1.31 -2.59 22.83
N ILE A 279 2.31 -3.46 22.63
CA ILE A 279 2.21 -4.62 21.73
C ILE A 279 1.12 -5.58 22.23
N ALA A 280 1.02 -5.80 23.55
CA ALA A 280 -0.07 -6.57 24.13
C ALA A 280 -1.45 -5.91 23.91
N ALA A 281 -1.55 -4.58 24.05
CA ALA A 281 -2.78 -3.84 23.78
C ALA A 281 -3.21 -3.88 22.30
N ALA A 282 -2.26 -4.02 21.37
CA ALA A 282 -2.55 -4.26 19.95
C ALA A 282 -3.07 -5.69 19.68
N GLY A 283 -3.00 -6.58 20.68
CA GLY A 283 -3.25 -8.00 20.50
C GLY A 283 -2.23 -8.62 19.56
N VAL A 284 -0.95 -8.24 19.68
CA VAL A 284 0.18 -8.79 18.94
C VAL A 284 1.01 -9.64 19.90
N GLU A 285 1.49 -10.78 19.42
CA GLU A 285 2.34 -11.67 20.21
C GLU A 285 3.82 -11.28 20.13
N VAL A 286 4.29 -11.03 18.91
CA VAL A 286 5.69 -10.72 18.61
C VAL A 286 5.74 -9.84 17.37
N CYS A 287 6.71 -8.91 17.37
CA CYS A 287 7.01 -8.05 16.24
C CYS A 287 8.35 -8.47 15.63
N GLN A 288 8.37 -8.62 14.31
CA GLN A 288 9.60 -8.82 13.54
C GLN A 288 10.10 -7.46 13.08
N VAL A 289 11.34 -7.12 13.37
CA VAL A 289 11.88 -5.77 13.24
C VAL A 289 13.07 -5.78 12.28
N ASN A 290 13.00 -4.97 11.23
CA ASN A 290 14.19 -4.59 10.50
C ASN A 290 14.75 -3.30 11.09
N SER A 291 15.73 -3.40 11.99
CA SER A 291 16.26 -2.22 12.66
C SER A 291 16.85 -1.21 11.67
N LEU A 292 16.50 0.07 11.86
CA LEU A 292 17.12 1.19 11.15
C LEU A 292 18.30 1.79 11.92
N GLU A 293 18.64 1.25 13.10
CA GLU A 293 19.80 1.64 13.91
C GLU A 293 21.06 0.86 13.51
N THR A 294 20.89 -0.37 13.02
CA THR A 294 21.99 -1.21 12.56
C THR A 294 21.46 -2.31 11.63
N PHE A 295 22.33 -2.99 10.88
CA PHE A 295 21.90 -4.00 9.90
C PHE A 295 21.32 -5.28 10.52
N PHE A 296 21.67 -5.56 11.77
CA PHE A 296 21.07 -6.59 12.62
C PHE A 296 21.17 -6.10 14.07
N CYS A 297 20.04 -5.85 14.72
CA CYS A 297 20.02 -5.39 16.09
C CYS A 297 20.03 -6.59 17.05
N GLU A 298 20.89 -6.54 18.07
CA GLU A 298 20.79 -7.47 19.18
C GLU A 298 19.91 -6.84 20.25
N THR A 299 18.59 -6.99 20.07
CA THR A 299 17.60 -6.35 20.94
C THR A 299 17.71 -6.81 22.39
N ALA A 300 17.33 -5.95 23.33
CA ALA A 300 17.22 -6.33 24.74
C ALA A 300 16.05 -7.29 25.01
N ASP A 301 15.08 -7.40 24.09
CA ASP A 301 13.87 -8.22 24.26
C ASP A 301 13.58 -9.09 23.03
N PRO A 302 14.42 -10.11 22.74
CA PRO A 302 14.29 -10.93 21.53
C PRO A 302 13.02 -11.80 21.48
N ALA A 303 12.34 -12.00 22.62
CA ALA A 303 11.05 -12.68 22.65
C ALA A 303 9.89 -11.80 22.16
N LEU A 304 10.06 -10.48 22.19
CA LEU A 304 9.07 -9.49 21.75
C LEU A 304 9.43 -8.84 20.41
N LEU A 305 10.71 -8.58 20.18
CA LEU A 305 11.25 -7.86 19.02
C LEU A 305 12.25 -8.74 18.26
N GLN A 306 11.76 -9.73 17.51
CA GLN A 306 12.61 -10.55 16.66
C GLN A 306 13.20 -9.70 15.51
N GLN A 307 14.34 -10.10 14.95
CA GLN A 307 15.14 -9.19 14.12
C GLN A 307 15.43 -9.78 12.75
N ASP A 308 15.15 -8.99 11.73
CA ASP A 308 15.55 -9.25 10.36
C ASP A 308 17.06 -8.97 10.21
N LEU A 309 17.75 -9.79 9.41
CA LEU A 309 19.06 -9.44 8.88
C LEU A 309 18.92 -8.59 7.61
N SER A 310 19.37 -7.34 7.64
CA SER A 310 19.32 -6.45 6.47
C SER A 310 20.34 -6.84 5.40
N LEU A 311 19.87 -7.03 4.16
CA LEU A 311 20.69 -7.31 2.99
C LEU A 311 21.23 -6.04 2.31
N VAL A 312 20.72 -4.87 2.69
CA VAL A 312 21.04 -3.59 2.03
C VAL A 312 22.55 -3.30 2.06
N PRO A 313 23.26 -3.38 3.21
CA PRO A 313 24.70 -3.07 3.24
C PRO A 313 25.54 -4.02 2.39
N PHE A 314 25.04 -5.23 2.11
CA PHE A 314 25.74 -6.26 1.36
C PHE A 314 25.53 -6.17 -0.16
N SER A 315 24.54 -5.40 -0.61
CA SER A 315 24.10 -5.30 -2.00
C SER A 315 23.84 -3.85 -2.44
N THR A 316 22.59 -3.38 -2.46
CA THR A 316 22.21 -2.07 -3.04
C THR A 316 22.64 -0.86 -2.21
N GLY A 317 23.00 -1.08 -0.95
CA GLY A 317 23.61 -0.09 -0.07
C GLY A 317 25.14 -0.16 -0.02
N LEU A 318 25.77 -0.82 -1.00
CA LEU A 318 27.22 -0.95 -1.06
C LEU A 318 27.88 0.40 -1.36
N ASP A 319 28.53 0.95 -0.33
CA ASP A 319 29.44 2.10 -0.38
C ASP A 319 30.68 1.84 0.50
N ARG A 320 31.62 2.80 0.54
CA ARG A 320 32.86 2.64 1.32
C ARG A 320 32.62 2.60 2.82
N ALA A 321 31.63 3.32 3.33
CA ALA A 321 31.30 3.30 4.75
C ALA A 321 30.72 1.94 5.16
N ALA A 322 29.91 1.32 4.30
CA ALA A 322 29.40 -0.03 4.47
C ALA A 322 30.52 -1.06 4.47
N VAL A 323 31.45 -0.99 3.50
CA VAL A 323 32.63 -1.88 3.44
C VAL A 323 33.48 -1.76 4.71
N ASP A 324 33.86 -0.54 5.08
CA ASP A 324 34.69 -0.30 6.27
C ASP A 324 33.98 -0.73 7.56
N GLY A 325 32.67 -0.48 7.64
CA GLY A 325 31.83 -0.88 8.77
C GLY A 325 31.77 -2.39 8.94
N MET A 326 31.57 -3.14 7.85
CA MET A 326 31.51 -4.60 7.87
C MET A 326 32.88 -5.24 8.05
N SER A 327 33.92 -4.65 7.45
CA SER A 327 35.30 -5.08 7.65
C SER A 327 35.70 -5.00 9.13
N ARG A 328 35.43 -3.86 9.80
CA ARG A 328 35.67 -3.72 11.25
C ARG A 328 34.89 -4.72 12.09
N ARG A 329 33.63 -5.00 11.74
CA ARG A 329 32.76 -5.87 12.54
C ARG A 329 33.09 -7.36 12.37
N SER A 330 33.45 -7.77 11.16
CA SER A 330 33.83 -9.16 10.84
C SER A 330 35.29 -9.48 11.17
N GLY A 331 36.15 -8.46 11.23
CA GLY A 331 37.60 -8.65 11.28
C GLY A 331 38.23 -9.05 9.95
N ILE A 332 37.45 -9.04 8.85
CA ILE A 332 37.90 -9.42 7.51
C ILE A 332 38.29 -8.14 6.75
N ALA A 333 39.55 -8.03 6.35
CA ALA A 333 40.00 -6.95 5.48
C ALA A 333 39.51 -7.18 4.04
N VAL A 334 38.92 -6.16 3.42
CA VAL A 334 38.31 -6.29 2.08
C VAL A 334 39.27 -5.75 1.04
N HIS A 335 39.87 -6.65 0.27
CA HIS A 335 40.76 -6.33 -0.85
C HIS A 335 40.23 -6.81 -2.20
N SER A 336 39.22 -7.68 -2.18
CA SER A 336 38.66 -8.34 -3.35
C SER A 336 37.18 -8.67 -3.17
N LEU A 337 36.55 -9.09 -4.27
CA LEU A 337 35.17 -9.59 -4.25
C LEU A 337 35.02 -10.85 -3.35
N ASP A 338 36.05 -11.71 -3.30
CA ASP A 338 36.00 -12.93 -2.49
C ASP A 338 36.03 -12.60 -0.99
N ASP A 339 36.77 -11.56 -0.57
CA ASP A 339 36.75 -11.08 0.82
C ASP A 339 35.36 -10.55 1.19
N TRP A 340 34.68 -9.90 0.24
CA TRP A 340 33.30 -9.45 0.44
C TRP A 340 32.31 -10.61 0.52
N HIS A 341 32.50 -11.66 -0.30
CA HIS A 341 31.74 -12.90 -0.16
C HIS A 341 31.95 -13.54 1.22
N ALA A 342 33.18 -13.56 1.73
CA ALA A 342 33.49 -14.05 3.07
C ALA A 342 32.79 -13.21 4.16
N ILE A 343 32.64 -11.90 3.98
CA ILE A 343 31.84 -11.04 4.88
C ILE A 343 30.35 -11.42 4.83
N ILE A 344 29.79 -11.66 3.64
CA ILE A 344 28.39 -12.10 3.51
C ILE A 344 28.21 -13.42 4.26
N GLU A 345 29.08 -14.40 4.00
CA GLU A 345 29.06 -15.71 4.67
C GLU A 345 29.19 -15.58 6.19
N TRP A 346 30.11 -14.74 6.67
CA TRP A 346 30.27 -14.43 8.09
C TRP A 346 28.98 -13.85 8.70
N ALA A 347 28.32 -12.92 8.00
CA ALA A 347 27.09 -12.30 8.50
C ALA A 347 25.98 -13.34 8.66
N PHE A 348 25.77 -14.20 7.67
CA PHE A 348 24.82 -15.31 7.76
C PHE A 348 25.19 -16.32 8.85
N ALA A 349 26.46 -16.68 8.98
CA ALA A 349 26.91 -17.60 10.04
C ALA A 349 26.72 -17.01 11.45
N THR A 350 26.95 -15.71 11.62
CA THR A 350 26.94 -15.02 12.92
C THR A 350 25.53 -14.64 13.37
N TYR A 351 24.70 -14.16 12.44
CA TYR A 351 23.37 -13.62 12.76
C TYR A 351 22.23 -14.51 12.30
N GLY A 352 22.44 -15.36 11.29
CA GLY A 352 21.40 -16.23 10.74
C GLY A 352 20.69 -17.12 11.78
N PRO A 353 21.39 -17.75 12.75
CA PRO A 353 20.75 -18.54 13.80
C PRO A 353 19.82 -17.74 14.74
N ARG A 354 19.88 -16.41 14.70
CA ARG A 354 19.11 -15.48 15.55
C ARG A 354 18.19 -14.56 14.75
N ALA A 355 18.24 -14.64 13.42
CA ALA A 355 17.39 -13.85 12.54
C ALA A 355 16.08 -14.59 12.27
N ASP A 356 14.99 -13.84 12.14
CA ASP A 356 13.69 -14.39 11.73
C ASP A 356 13.50 -14.38 10.20
N ALA A 357 14.16 -13.46 9.52
CA ALA A 357 14.20 -13.34 8.07
C ALA A 357 15.44 -12.58 7.64
N VAL A 358 15.62 -12.48 6.32
CA VAL A 358 16.46 -11.45 5.71
C VAL A 358 15.59 -10.43 4.99
N LYS A 359 16.05 -9.18 4.92
CA LYS A 359 15.24 -8.07 4.41
C LYS A 359 15.98 -7.26 3.36
N SER A 360 15.28 -6.91 2.27
CA SER A 360 15.74 -5.92 1.30
C SER A 360 14.72 -4.80 1.06
N GLN A 361 15.24 -3.58 0.93
CA GLN A 361 14.52 -2.36 0.58
C GLN A 361 14.90 -1.84 -0.82
N ALA A 362 15.58 -2.67 -1.62
CA ALA A 362 16.18 -2.27 -2.88
C ALA A 362 15.21 -1.65 -3.90
N ALA A 363 13.92 -1.97 -3.84
CA ALA A 363 12.90 -1.39 -4.71
C ALA A 363 12.82 0.13 -4.62
N TYR A 364 13.31 0.73 -3.53
CA TYR A 364 13.42 2.17 -3.37
C TYR A 364 14.57 2.78 -4.17
N GLN A 365 15.60 2.03 -4.54
CA GLN A 365 16.76 2.54 -5.27
C GLN A 365 16.77 2.10 -6.72
N ARG A 366 16.26 0.89 -7.01
CA ARG A 366 16.30 0.28 -8.35
C ARG A 366 15.13 -0.67 -8.60
N ARG A 367 15.02 -1.16 -9.83
CA ARG A 367 14.17 -2.30 -10.18
C ARG A 367 14.70 -3.59 -9.56
N LEU A 368 13.80 -4.55 -9.34
CA LEU A 368 14.10 -5.85 -8.73
C LEU A 368 14.50 -6.93 -9.75
N ASN A 369 14.92 -6.54 -10.95
CA ASN A 369 15.36 -7.41 -12.05
C ASN A 369 16.82 -7.86 -11.87
N TYR A 370 17.04 -8.73 -10.89
CA TYR A 370 18.36 -9.25 -10.54
C TYR A 370 18.82 -10.34 -11.52
N GLU A 371 19.66 -9.98 -12.49
CA GLU A 371 20.18 -10.89 -13.52
C GLU A 371 21.27 -11.82 -12.96
N PRO A 372 21.47 -13.02 -13.53
CA PRO A 372 22.58 -13.89 -13.14
C PRO A 372 23.91 -13.33 -13.68
N VAL A 373 24.63 -12.60 -12.84
CA VAL A 373 25.99 -12.09 -13.12
C VAL A 373 27.02 -13.01 -12.47
N SER A 374 28.02 -13.44 -13.23
CA SER A 374 29.07 -14.34 -12.72
C SER A 374 30.05 -13.61 -11.80
N SER A 375 30.78 -14.35 -10.94
CA SER A 375 31.86 -13.74 -10.16
C SER A 375 32.99 -13.20 -11.04
N ASP A 376 33.24 -13.80 -12.20
CA ASP A 376 34.28 -13.35 -13.14
C ASP A 376 33.93 -11.97 -13.73
N ASP A 377 32.65 -11.74 -14.03
CA ASP A 377 32.16 -10.45 -14.51
C ASP A 377 32.10 -9.39 -13.40
N ALA A 378 31.69 -9.79 -12.18
CA ALA A 378 31.55 -8.87 -11.05
C ALA A 378 32.90 -8.45 -10.43
N ARG A 379 33.92 -9.31 -10.48
CA ARG A 379 35.23 -9.08 -9.87
C ARG A 379 35.95 -7.81 -10.36
N PRO A 380 36.09 -7.54 -11.68
CA PRO A 380 36.69 -6.30 -12.15
C PRO A 380 35.88 -5.06 -11.76
N ILE A 381 34.55 -5.17 -11.72
CA ILE A 381 33.66 -4.07 -11.29
C ILE A 381 33.88 -3.75 -9.80
N PHE A 382 33.94 -4.78 -8.95
CA PHE A 382 34.18 -4.61 -7.52
C PHE A 382 35.57 -4.03 -7.24
N ALA A 383 36.60 -4.45 -7.97
CA ALA A 383 37.95 -3.90 -7.84
C ALA A 383 38.00 -2.40 -8.15
N ARG A 384 37.32 -1.96 -9.21
CA ARG A 384 37.18 -0.52 -9.56
C ARG A 384 36.44 0.25 -8.47
N PHE A 385 35.37 -0.32 -7.92
CA PHE A 385 34.67 0.26 -6.76
C PHE A 385 35.60 0.40 -5.54
N LEU A 386 36.43 -0.60 -5.24
CA LEU A 386 37.45 -0.51 -4.18
C LEU A 386 38.60 0.45 -4.50
N ALA A 387 38.86 0.76 -5.77
CA ALA A 387 39.78 1.82 -6.17
C ALA A 387 39.17 3.23 -6.02
N GLY A 388 37.87 3.32 -5.71
CA GLY A 388 37.16 4.60 -5.57
C GLY A 388 36.69 5.18 -6.90
N GLU A 389 36.63 4.36 -7.95
CA GLU A 389 36.06 4.78 -9.24
C GLU A 389 34.54 4.91 -9.15
N GLU A 390 34.01 5.97 -9.78
CA GLU A 390 32.57 6.08 -10.05
C GLU A 390 32.16 5.03 -11.08
N LEU A 391 31.27 4.11 -10.66
CA LEU A 391 30.77 3.06 -11.53
C LEU A 391 29.68 3.59 -12.46
N ALA A 392 29.72 3.18 -13.72
CA ALA A 392 28.59 3.38 -14.62
C ALA A 392 27.34 2.66 -14.09
N ALA A 393 26.15 3.15 -14.44
CA ALA A 393 24.89 2.58 -13.94
C ALA A 393 24.73 1.08 -14.26
N ALA A 394 25.18 0.63 -15.43
CA ALA A 394 25.15 -0.78 -15.81
C ALA A 394 26.10 -1.63 -14.95
N ASP A 395 27.32 -1.16 -14.71
CA ASP A 395 28.30 -1.84 -13.85
C ASP A 395 27.80 -1.93 -12.40
N ARG A 396 27.25 -0.82 -11.88
CA ARG A 396 26.64 -0.81 -10.54
C ARG A 396 25.48 -1.80 -10.45
N LYS A 397 24.59 -1.82 -11.44
CA LYS A 397 23.50 -2.80 -11.51
C LYS A 397 24.03 -4.23 -11.49
N ALA A 398 25.01 -4.54 -12.35
CA ALA A 398 25.57 -5.89 -12.47
C ALA A 398 26.24 -6.36 -11.17
N LEU A 399 26.96 -5.46 -10.48
CA LEU A 399 27.54 -5.76 -9.18
C LEU A 399 26.47 -6.03 -8.12
N GLU A 400 25.46 -5.17 -8.03
CA GLU A 400 24.36 -5.35 -7.09
C GLU A 400 23.54 -6.63 -7.37
N ASP A 401 23.41 -7.03 -8.64
CA ASP A 401 22.77 -8.27 -9.06
C ASP A 401 23.53 -9.50 -8.56
N HIS A 402 24.85 -9.49 -8.76
CA HIS A 402 25.72 -10.53 -8.26
C HIS A 402 25.61 -10.67 -6.73
N LEU A 403 25.70 -9.54 -6.02
CA LEU A 403 25.71 -9.52 -4.56
C LEU A 403 24.37 -9.86 -3.94
N MET A 404 23.25 -9.43 -4.54
CA MET A 404 21.92 -9.84 -4.10
C MET A 404 21.75 -11.35 -4.24
N ARG A 405 22.14 -11.93 -5.39
CA ARG A 405 22.11 -13.38 -5.59
C ARG A 405 22.99 -14.12 -4.59
N ARG A 406 24.18 -13.59 -4.27
CA ARG A 406 25.03 -14.14 -3.20
C ARG A 406 24.35 -14.11 -1.83
N CYS A 407 23.61 -13.06 -1.51
CA CYS A 407 22.81 -13.00 -0.28
C CYS A 407 21.67 -14.03 -0.28
N LEU A 408 21.06 -14.31 -1.43
CA LEU A 408 20.01 -15.34 -1.55
C LEU A 408 20.56 -16.75 -1.36
N ASP A 409 21.79 -17.03 -1.83
CA ASP A 409 22.48 -18.28 -1.49
C ASP A 409 22.63 -18.44 0.04
N GLY A 410 23.03 -17.37 0.72
CA GLY A 410 23.13 -17.33 2.18
C GLY A 410 21.78 -17.58 2.86
N ALA A 411 20.72 -16.93 2.38
CA ALA A 411 19.36 -17.13 2.90
C ALA A 411 18.87 -18.57 2.69
N ALA A 412 19.16 -19.17 1.52
CA ALA A 412 18.84 -20.57 1.24
C ALA A 412 19.56 -21.52 2.18
N ALA A 413 20.86 -21.31 2.41
CA ALA A 413 21.66 -22.12 3.32
C ALA A 413 21.20 -22.00 4.78
N ALA A 414 20.86 -20.79 5.21
CA ALA A 414 20.34 -20.51 6.55
C ALA A 414 18.85 -20.86 6.73
N ARG A 415 18.14 -21.21 5.63
CA ARG A 415 16.68 -21.44 5.59
C ARG A 415 15.88 -20.25 6.11
N LEU A 416 16.34 -19.03 5.84
CA LEU A 416 15.66 -17.80 6.22
C LEU A 416 14.73 -17.33 5.08
N PRO A 417 13.50 -16.92 5.40
CA PRO A 417 12.64 -16.27 4.42
C PRO A 417 13.21 -14.90 4.03
N VAL A 418 12.97 -14.49 2.78
CA VAL A 418 13.45 -13.23 2.20
C VAL A 418 12.28 -12.26 2.07
N LYS A 419 12.28 -11.21 2.89
CA LYS A 419 11.32 -10.11 2.83
C LYS A 419 11.77 -9.07 1.81
N LEU A 420 10.88 -8.75 0.86
CA LEU A 420 11.14 -7.76 -0.20
C LEU A 420 10.11 -6.64 -0.15
N HIS A 421 10.60 -5.41 0.05
CA HIS A 421 9.82 -4.23 -0.33
C HIS A 421 9.61 -4.21 -1.83
N CYS A 422 8.39 -3.89 -2.24
CA CYS A 422 7.99 -3.92 -3.64
C CYS A 422 7.79 -2.54 -4.28
N GLY A 423 8.15 -1.47 -3.57
CA GLY A 423 8.45 -0.17 -4.18
C GLY A 423 7.43 0.95 -3.99
N TYR A 424 6.33 0.73 -3.28
CA TYR A 424 5.44 1.84 -2.88
C TYR A 424 6.14 2.73 -1.85
N TYR A 425 6.24 4.04 -2.11
CA TYR A 425 7.02 4.96 -1.28
C TYR A 425 6.21 5.56 -0.14
N ALA A 426 6.85 5.69 1.02
CA ALA A 426 6.46 6.66 2.03
C ALA A 426 7.01 8.05 1.65
N GLY A 427 6.30 9.11 2.01
CA GLY A 427 6.65 10.49 1.67
C GLY A 427 5.68 11.17 0.70
N SER A 428 6.04 12.39 0.30
CA SER A 428 5.31 13.23 -0.66
C SER A 428 6.14 13.52 -1.91
N ASP A 429 5.50 14.07 -2.95
CA ASP A 429 6.14 14.69 -4.13
C ASP A 429 6.91 13.74 -5.07
N ARG A 430 7.00 12.44 -4.77
CA ARG A 430 7.64 11.44 -5.62
C ARG A 430 7.02 10.05 -5.44
N MET A 431 6.48 9.49 -6.53
CA MET A 431 6.07 8.08 -6.60
C MET A 431 6.47 7.49 -7.97
N PRO A 432 7.46 6.58 -8.03
CA PRO A 432 7.97 6.01 -9.28
C PRO A 432 7.05 4.90 -9.81
N LEU A 433 5.80 5.24 -10.16
CA LEU A 433 4.74 4.27 -10.51
C LEU A 433 5.11 3.27 -11.60
N GLU A 434 5.97 3.65 -12.55
CA GLU A 434 6.47 2.77 -13.61
C GLU A 434 7.30 1.61 -13.03
N ARG A 435 8.30 1.91 -12.21
CA ARG A 435 9.07 0.89 -11.48
C ARG A 435 8.21 0.04 -10.55
N VAL A 436 7.29 0.66 -9.80
CA VAL A 436 6.40 -0.10 -8.88
C VAL A 436 5.59 -1.15 -9.65
N ARG A 437 5.11 -0.79 -10.85
CA ARG A 437 4.37 -1.72 -11.73
C ARG A 437 5.25 -2.87 -12.21
N GLN A 438 6.49 -2.59 -12.57
CA GLN A 438 7.36 -3.60 -13.18
C GLN A 438 7.92 -4.62 -12.17
N ASN A 439 8.01 -4.25 -10.89
CA ASN A 439 8.67 -5.08 -9.86
C ASN A 439 8.08 -6.50 -9.72
N ALA A 440 6.77 -6.69 -9.93
CA ALA A 440 6.16 -8.02 -9.84
C ALA A 440 6.70 -8.96 -10.93
N GLY A 441 6.70 -8.51 -12.19
CA GLY A 441 7.26 -9.26 -13.31
C GLY A 441 8.78 -9.43 -13.23
N ASP A 442 9.48 -8.43 -12.71
CA ASP A 442 10.95 -8.46 -12.57
C ASP A 442 11.46 -9.55 -11.63
N LEU A 443 10.65 -9.93 -10.64
CA LEU A 443 11.02 -10.96 -9.66
C LEU A 443 10.75 -12.39 -10.16
N CYS A 444 9.94 -12.57 -11.22
CA CYS A 444 9.58 -13.89 -11.75
C CYS A 444 10.80 -14.79 -12.04
N PRO A 445 11.87 -14.31 -12.72
CA PRO A 445 13.07 -15.13 -12.92
C PRO A 445 13.75 -15.53 -11.61
N LEU A 446 13.81 -14.62 -10.63
CA LEU A 446 14.44 -14.88 -9.34
C LEU A 446 13.70 -15.97 -8.55
N PHE A 447 12.36 -15.99 -8.60
CA PHE A 447 11.57 -17.03 -7.96
C PHE A 447 11.81 -18.41 -8.59
N ALA A 448 11.99 -18.45 -9.91
CA ALA A 448 12.30 -19.68 -10.65
C ALA A 448 13.72 -20.19 -10.36
N ASP A 449 14.69 -19.29 -10.25
CA ASP A 449 16.09 -19.62 -9.97
C ASP A 449 16.31 -20.11 -8.52
N TYR A 450 15.49 -19.65 -7.57
CA TYR A 450 15.61 -19.98 -6.14
C TYR A 450 14.36 -20.69 -5.60
N PRO A 451 13.99 -21.89 -6.11
CA PRO A 451 12.74 -22.57 -5.73
C PRO A 451 12.69 -23.02 -4.26
N ASN A 452 13.84 -23.04 -3.57
CA ASN A 452 13.96 -23.41 -2.15
C ASN A 452 13.99 -22.21 -1.19
N VAL A 453 14.00 -20.98 -1.72
CA VAL A 453 13.96 -19.75 -0.90
C VAL A 453 12.52 -19.26 -0.81
N SER A 454 12.03 -19.05 0.41
CA SER A 454 10.70 -18.46 0.63
C SER A 454 10.76 -16.93 0.50
N PHE A 455 10.13 -16.38 -0.53
CA PHE A 455 10.03 -14.94 -0.77
C PHE A 455 8.72 -14.39 -0.18
N ILE A 456 8.84 -13.30 0.58
CA ILE A 456 7.73 -12.58 1.20
C ILE A 456 7.63 -11.20 0.56
N LEU A 457 6.58 -10.97 -0.22
CA LEU A 457 6.38 -9.74 -1.00
C LEU A 457 5.44 -8.79 -0.27
N MET A 458 5.92 -7.58 -0.02
CA MET A 458 5.25 -6.66 0.90
C MET A 458 4.38 -5.60 0.24
N HIS A 459 3.44 -5.09 1.04
CA HIS A 459 2.54 -3.98 0.72
C HIS A 459 1.62 -4.28 -0.46
N ILE A 460 1.33 -5.57 -0.67
CA ILE A 460 0.47 -6.09 -1.74
C ILE A 460 0.85 -5.63 -3.17
N GLY A 461 1.98 -4.95 -3.37
CA GLY A 461 2.28 -4.30 -4.64
C GLY A 461 1.41 -3.10 -5.00
N TYR A 462 0.82 -2.42 -4.01
CA TYR A 462 -0.11 -1.32 -4.24
C TYR A 462 0.46 -0.25 -5.19
N PRO A 463 -0.32 0.25 -6.18
CA PRO A 463 -1.73 -0.03 -6.48
C PRO A 463 -1.95 -1.11 -7.57
N TYR A 464 -1.02 -2.05 -7.74
CA TYR A 464 -1.03 -3.09 -8.79
C TYR A 464 -1.20 -4.51 -8.22
N GLN A 465 -1.99 -4.62 -7.15
CA GLN A 465 -2.02 -5.80 -6.29
C GLN A 465 -2.50 -7.11 -6.96
N ASP A 466 -3.23 -7.04 -8.07
CA ASP A 466 -3.72 -8.22 -8.79
C ASP A 466 -2.56 -9.10 -9.30
N GLU A 467 -1.44 -8.49 -9.67
CA GLU A 467 -0.23 -9.20 -10.12
C GLU A 467 0.36 -10.05 -8.98
N TYR A 468 0.24 -9.61 -7.73
CA TYR A 468 0.77 -10.31 -6.56
C TYR A 468 -0.07 -11.54 -6.19
N ILE A 469 -1.38 -11.51 -6.47
CA ILE A 469 -2.22 -12.71 -6.41
C ILE A 469 -1.73 -13.73 -7.45
N ALA A 470 -1.44 -13.30 -8.68
CA ALA A 470 -0.93 -14.18 -9.72
C ALA A 470 0.41 -14.80 -9.34
N LEU A 471 1.34 -14.03 -8.76
CA LEU A 471 2.62 -14.54 -8.25
C LEU A 471 2.41 -15.62 -7.17
N ALA A 472 1.58 -15.34 -6.17
CA ALA A 472 1.29 -16.30 -5.11
C ALA A 472 0.54 -17.54 -5.60
N LYS A 473 -0.26 -17.43 -6.66
CA LYS A 473 -0.93 -18.57 -7.27
C LYS A 473 0.03 -19.52 -8.00
N HIS A 474 1.08 -18.98 -8.64
CA HIS A 474 1.95 -19.76 -9.54
C HIS A 474 3.26 -20.23 -8.90
N TYR A 475 3.88 -19.43 -8.01
CA TYR A 475 5.18 -19.76 -7.44
C TYR A 475 5.03 -20.37 -6.05
N ARG A 476 5.43 -21.64 -5.87
CA ARG A 476 5.31 -22.37 -4.58
C ARG A 476 6.00 -21.66 -3.41
N ASN A 477 7.03 -20.88 -3.71
CA ASN A 477 7.93 -20.23 -2.78
C ASN A 477 7.66 -18.72 -2.59
N VAL A 478 6.51 -18.20 -3.03
CA VAL A 478 6.15 -16.76 -2.93
C VAL A 478 4.91 -16.56 -2.08
N SER A 479 5.02 -15.85 -0.96
CA SER A 479 3.90 -15.43 -0.11
C SER A 479 3.73 -13.91 -0.12
N ILE A 480 2.50 -13.43 0.11
CA ILE A 480 2.18 -12.00 0.10
C ILE A 480 1.92 -11.51 1.52
N ASP A 481 2.43 -10.32 1.79
CA ASP A 481 2.38 -9.68 3.09
C ASP A 481 1.68 -8.32 3.03
N LEU A 482 0.72 -8.13 3.94
CA LEU A 482 -0.12 -6.94 4.06
C LEU A 482 0.46 -5.88 5.01
N CYS A 483 1.71 -6.05 5.43
CA CYS A 483 2.47 -5.05 6.14
C CYS A 483 2.22 -3.67 5.51
N TRP A 484 1.89 -2.67 6.34
CA TRP A 484 1.52 -1.30 5.95
C TRP A 484 0.22 -1.14 5.11
N ALA A 485 -0.20 -2.15 4.36
CA ALA A 485 -1.27 -2.06 3.36
C ALA A 485 -2.62 -1.60 3.92
N TRP A 486 -2.98 -2.01 5.13
CA TRP A 486 -4.27 -1.64 5.75
C TRP A 486 -4.44 -0.14 5.94
N ILE A 487 -3.34 0.60 6.10
CA ILE A 487 -3.36 2.04 6.32
C ILE A 487 -2.95 2.84 5.08
N ILE A 488 -2.35 2.20 4.06
CA ILE A 488 -2.24 2.79 2.72
C ILE A 488 -3.66 3.02 2.16
N ASN A 489 -4.47 1.96 2.14
CA ASN A 489 -5.86 2.04 1.70
C ASN A 489 -6.69 0.87 2.28
N PRO A 490 -7.47 1.10 3.36
CA PRO A 490 -8.22 0.03 4.03
C PRO A 490 -9.18 -0.73 3.11
N LEU A 491 -9.82 -0.05 2.16
CA LEU A 491 -10.78 -0.66 1.24
C LEU A 491 -10.09 -1.48 0.15
N ALA A 492 -8.98 -0.98 -0.41
CA ALA A 492 -8.19 -1.74 -1.38
C ALA A 492 -7.64 -3.03 -0.75
N THR A 493 -7.18 -2.96 0.50
CA THR A 493 -6.66 -4.12 1.23
C THR A 493 -7.78 -5.10 1.61
N THR A 494 -8.97 -4.61 1.99
CA THR A 494 -10.15 -5.45 2.20
C THR A 494 -10.53 -6.20 0.92
N ARG A 495 -10.57 -5.50 -0.23
CA ARG A 495 -10.81 -6.12 -1.54
C ARG A 495 -9.75 -7.17 -1.87
N PHE A 496 -8.48 -6.85 -1.67
CA PHE A 496 -7.37 -7.76 -1.92
C PHE A 496 -7.50 -9.06 -1.12
N VAL A 497 -7.86 -9.01 0.17
CA VAL A 497 -8.07 -10.22 0.97
C VAL A 497 -9.17 -11.10 0.37
N LYS A 498 -10.29 -10.50 -0.05
CA LYS A 498 -11.39 -11.25 -0.68
C LYS A 498 -10.93 -11.97 -1.96
N GLU A 499 -10.26 -11.24 -2.84
CA GLU A 499 -9.75 -11.77 -4.11
C GLU A 499 -8.69 -12.85 -3.87
N PHE A 500 -7.75 -12.61 -2.94
CA PHE A 500 -6.69 -13.55 -2.62
C PHE A 500 -7.23 -14.88 -2.10
N VAL A 501 -8.14 -14.85 -1.13
CA VAL A 501 -8.72 -16.07 -0.51
C VAL A 501 -9.41 -16.96 -1.55
N LEU A 502 -9.99 -16.36 -2.60
CA LEU A 502 -10.63 -17.11 -3.68
C LEU A 502 -9.66 -17.56 -4.79
N ALA A 503 -8.53 -16.87 -4.95
CA ALA A 503 -7.62 -17.08 -6.07
C ALA A 503 -6.36 -17.89 -5.74
N ALA A 504 -5.82 -17.77 -4.52
CA ALA A 504 -4.54 -18.33 -4.10
C ALA A 504 -4.64 -19.07 -2.75
N PRO A 505 -3.74 -20.01 -2.45
CA PRO A 505 -3.75 -20.74 -1.18
C PRO A 505 -3.64 -19.81 0.03
N ILE A 506 -4.60 -19.88 0.96
CA ILE A 506 -4.69 -18.98 2.12
C ILE A 506 -3.44 -19.01 3.01
N ASN A 507 -2.69 -20.12 3.03
CA ASN A 507 -1.46 -20.26 3.81
C ASN A 507 -0.30 -19.37 3.33
N LYS A 508 -0.49 -18.66 2.23
CA LYS A 508 0.48 -17.77 1.60
C LYS A 508 0.17 -16.29 1.81
N LEU A 509 -0.79 -15.99 2.69
CA LEU A 509 -1.19 -14.64 3.04
C LEU A 509 -0.76 -14.33 4.48
N LEU A 510 0.00 -13.27 4.65
CA LEU A 510 0.40 -12.70 5.93
C LEU A 510 -0.35 -11.39 6.10
N THR A 511 -1.24 -11.31 7.09
CA THR A 511 -2.21 -10.21 7.13
C THR A 511 -1.82 -9.03 7.98
N PHE A 512 -0.67 -9.03 8.67
CA PHE A 512 -0.32 -7.93 9.56
C PHE A 512 1.17 -7.70 9.72
N GLY A 513 1.56 -6.44 9.51
CA GLY A 513 2.83 -5.86 9.93
C GLY A 513 2.70 -4.34 9.94
N GLY A 514 3.17 -3.65 10.98
CA GLY A 514 2.87 -2.22 11.10
C GLY A 514 3.77 -1.31 10.27
N ASP A 515 5.03 -1.71 10.07
CA ASP A 515 6.08 -0.93 9.39
C ASP A 515 6.40 0.42 10.07
N TYR A 516 6.25 0.53 11.38
CA TYR A 516 6.45 1.75 12.13
C TYR A 516 7.84 1.86 12.78
N GLY A 517 8.34 3.09 12.88
CA GLY A 517 9.48 3.44 13.72
C GLY A 517 9.15 3.67 15.20
N VAL A 518 7.85 3.74 15.53
CA VAL A 518 7.30 4.13 16.83
C VAL A 518 6.20 3.13 17.20
N VAL A 519 6.16 2.68 18.46
CA VAL A 519 5.35 1.51 18.87
C VAL A 519 3.85 1.80 18.98
N GLU A 520 3.46 3.03 19.33
CA GLU A 520 2.07 3.36 19.63
C GLU A 520 1.10 3.14 18.45
N PRO A 521 1.42 3.58 17.22
CA PRO A 521 0.53 3.40 16.05
C PRO A 521 0.19 1.95 15.69
N ILE A 522 0.95 0.96 16.17
CA ILE A 522 0.65 -0.47 15.96
C ILE A 522 -0.76 -0.81 16.44
N VAL A 523 -1.20 -0.21 17.55
CA VAL A 523 -2.53 -0.48 18.14
C VAL A 523 -3.65 -0.04 17.19
N GLY A 524 -3.55 1.16 16.63
CA GLY A 524 -4.56 1.67 15.69
C GLY A 524 -4.53 0.93 14.35
N HIS A 525 -3.34 0.61 13.84
CA HIS A 525 -3.20 -0.19 12.62
C HIS A 525 -3.80 -1.59 12.81
N ALA A 526 -3.51 -2.28 13.92
CA ALA A 526 -4.07 -3.59 14.22
C ALA A 526 -5.60 -3.57 14.34
N ALA A 527 -6.18 -2.46 14.81
CA ALA A 527 -7.63 -2.27 14.84
C ALA A 527 -8.24 -2.15 13.44
N ILE A 528 -7.61 -1.38 12.55
CA ILE A 528 -8.02 -1.24 11.15
C ILE A 528 -7.90 -2.58 10.41
N ALA A 529 -6.81 -3.32 10.63
CA ALA A 529 -6.61 -4.64 10.06
C ALA A 529 -7.72 -5.61 10.46
N ARG A 530 -8.09 -5.67 11.76
CA ARG A 530 -9.21 -6.52 12.22
C ARG A 530 -10.55 -6.08 11.65
N GLN A 531 -10.78 -4.77 11.49
CA GLN A 531 -11.98 -4.27 10.83
C GLN A 531 -12.07 -4.76 9.38
N GLY A 532 -10.99 -4.62 8.63
CA GLY A 532 -10.93 -5.04 7.22
C GLY A 532 -11.04 -6.55 7.04
N LEU A 533 -10.39 -7.35 7.89
CA LEU A 533 -10.53 -8.81 7.89
C LEU A 533 -11.97 -9.24 8.22
N ALA A 534 -12.57 -8.64 9.25
CA ALA A 534 -13.95 -8.94 9.61
C ALA A 534 -14.91 -8.62 8.46
N GLN A 535 -14.70 -7.49 7.78
CA GLN A 535 -15.48 -7.11 6.61
C GLN A 535 -15.27 -8.07 5.43
N ALA A 536 -14.03 -8.40 5.09
CA ALA A 536 -13.74 -9.32 3.98
C ALA A 536 -14.39 -10.69 4.18
N LEU A 537 -14.24 -11.27 5.37
CA LEU A 537 -14.82 -12.58 5.69
C LEU A 537 -16.35 -12.55 5.74
N ASP A 538 -16.95 -11.51 6.33
CA ASP A 538 -18.40 -11.35 6.39
C ASP A 538 -19.02 -11.19 5.00
N GLU A 539 -18.41 -10.38 4.13
CA GLU A 539 -18.86 -10.18 2.75
C GLU A 539 -18.73 -11.46 1.92
N LEU A 540 -17.63 -12.21 2.04
CA LEU A 540 -17.49 -13.50 1.35
C LEU A 540 -18.55 -14.52 1.76
N VAL A 541 -19.03 -14.48 3.00
CA VAL A 541 -20.16 -15.32 3.44
C VAL A 541 -21.50 -14.75 2.96
N ALA A 542 -21.68 -13.44 2.98
CA ALA A 542 -22.89 -12.79 2.50
C ALA A 542 -23.14 -13.03 1.00
N ASP A 543 -22.05 -13.09 0.23
CA ASP A 543 -22.05 -13.29 -1.22
C ASP A 543 -21.98 -14.79 -1.62
N ASP A 544 -22.16 -15.72 -0.66
CA ASP A 544 -22.15 -17.18 -0.84
C ASP A 544 -20.84 -17.79 -1.40
N TRP A 545 -19.72 -17.06 -1.34
CA TRP A 545 -18.40 -17.59 -1.72
C TRP A 545 -17.78 -18.48 -0.64
N LEU A 546 -18.06 -18.20 0.63
CA LEU A 546 -17.63 -18.99 1.78
C LEU A 546 -18.81 -19.40 2.66
N THR A 547 -18.74 -20.59 3.25
CA THR A 547 -19.61 -20.91 4.38
C THR A 547 -19.17 -20.13 5.62
N GLU A 548 -20.09 -19.90 6.55
CA GLU A 548 -19.75 -19.28 7.85
C GLU A 548 -18.62 -20.05 8.55
N ARG A 549 -18.69 -21.39 8.57
CA ARG A 549 -17.63 -22.23 9.13
C ARG A 549 -16.28 -21.97 8.46
N ALA A 550 -16.23 -21.90 7.13
CA ALA A 550 -14.98 -21.65 6.40
C ALA A 550 -14.39 -20.27 6.73
N ALA A 551 -15.24 -19.25 6.92
CA ALA A 551 -14.79 -17.93 7.37
C ALA A 551 -14.19 -17.96 8.78
N PHE A 552 -14.80 -18.68 9.72
CA PHE A 552 -14.22 -18.87 11.06
C PHE A 552 -12.92 -19.67 11.05
N ASP A 553 -12.87 -20.76 10.27
CA ASP A 553 -11.68 -21.62 10.14
C ASP A 553 -10.49 -20.87 9.51
N ALA A 554 -10.75 -19.81 8.73
CA ALA A 554 -9.74 -18.95 8.13
C ALA A 554 -9.06 -17.98 9.12
N ILE A 555 -9.67 -17.70 10.29
CA ILE A 555 -9.17 -16.67 11.22
C ILE A 555 -7.78 -17.00 11.77
N ASP A 556 -7.59 -18.18 12.38
CA ASP A 556 -6.29 -18.51 12.97
C ASP A 556 -5.14 -18.58 11.92
N PRO A 557 -5.33 -19.17 10.72
CA PRO A 557 -4.39 -19.05 9.60
C PRO A 557 -3.95 -17.62 9.33
N LEU A 558 -4.91 -16.73 9.06
CA LEU A 558 -4.66 -15.34 8.68
C LEU A 558 -3.98 -14.56 9.83
N MET A 559 -4.45 -14.74 11.07
CA MET A 559 -3.96 -13.97 12.20
C MET A 559 -2.54 -14.36 12.62
N HIS A 560 -2.19 -15.65 12.64
CA HIS A 560 -0.88 -16.06 13.15
C HIS A 560 -0.31 -17.38 12.59
N ARG A 561 -1.13 -18.37 12.21
CA ARG A 561 -0.55 -19.69 11.86
C ARG A 561 0.26 -19.65 10.58
N ASN A 562 -0.11 -18.81 9.61
CA ASN A 562 0.66 -18.64 8.38
C ASN A 562 2.05 -18.08 8.68
N ALA A 563 2.13 -17.03 9.50
CA ALA A 563 3.39 -16.45 9.93
C ALA A 563 4.26 -17.48 10.67
N ARG A 564 3.69 -18.25 11.60
CA ARG A 564 4.42 -19.33 12.31
C ARG A 564 4.94 -20.44 11.40
N ALA A 565 4.29 -20.67 10.27
CA ALA A 565 4.72 -21.68 9.31
C ALA A 565 5.86 -21.19 8.40
N LEU A 566 5.96 -19.87 8.19
CA LEU A 566 6.91 -19.26 7.27
C LEU A 566 8.16 -18.70 7.95
N PHE A 567 8.05 -18.27 9.22
CA PHE A 567 9.14 -17.70 9.99
C PHE A 567 9.51 -18.57 11.19
N PRO A 568 10.79 -18.65 11.58
CA PRO A 568 11.14 -19.09 12.92
C PRO A 568 10.60 -18.04 13.91
N ILE A 569 9.82 -18.51 14.89
CA ILE A 569 9.29 -17.66 15.96
C ILE A 569 9.93 -18.11 17.25
N PHE A 570 10.90 -17.34 17.72
CA PHE A 570 11.60 -17.60 18.99
C PHE A 570 10.65 -17.38 20.17
N ARG A 571 10.85 -18.14 21.26
CA ARG A 571 10.05 -18.07 22.48
C ARG A 571 10.90 -17.71 23.68
#